data_AF-A0A2G9UEL0-F1
#
_entry.id   AF-A0A2G9UEL0-F1
#
_cell.length_a   1.000
_cell.length_b   1.000
_cell.length_c   1.000
_cell.angle_alpha   90.00
_cell.angle_beta   90.00
_cell.angle_gamma   90.00
#
_symmetry.space_group_name_H-M   'P 1'
#
loop_
_entity.id
_entity.type
_entity.pdbx_description
1 polymer ?
#
loop_
_entity_poly.entity_id
_entity_poly.type
_entity_poly.pdbx_seq_one_letter_code
_entity_poly.pdbx_strand_id
1 'polypeptide(L)'
;MVPVKSVREHDAQLDVAVLFSEVLERALREHLITKEQIDSFDPIVMICIPRLAIVWGLIYYPEGALNVDGPQENMSEMFRPYYSLLNKIRNLLLALKPHELLKVIRYVVDLEGAN
;
A
#
# COMPACT_ATOMS: atom_id res chain seq x y z
N MET A 1 9.83 -27.63 14.18
CA MET A 1 10.14 -26.38 14.88
C MET A 1 9.26 -25.28 14.28
N VAL A 2 8.60 -24.46 15.10
CA VAL A 2 7.89 -23.28 14.60
C VAL A 2 8.95 -22.23 14.25
N PRO A 3 8.99 -21.68 13.03
CA PRO A 3 9.94 -20.62 12.68
C PRO A 3 9.69 -19.43 13.61
N VAL A 4 10.69 -19.07 14.42
CA VAL A 4 10.65 -17.85 15.22
C VAL A 4 11.14 -16.73 14.31
N LYS A 5 10.28 -15.74 14.05
CA LYS A 5 10.65 -14.58 13.25
C LYS A 5 11.77 -13.81 13.94
N SER A 6 12.73 -13.31 13.17
CA SER A 6 13.75 -12.42 13.74
C SER A 6 13.14 -11.09 14.20
N VAL A 7 13.83 -10.36 15.08
CA VAL A 7 13.40 -9.01 15.50
C VAL A 7 13.17 -8.11 14.28
N ARG A 8 14.06 -8.20 13.29
CA ARG A 8 13.96 -7.43 12.03
C ARG A 8 12.73 -7.79 11.20
N GLU A 9 12.35 -9.07 11.16
CA GLU A 9 11.12 -9.49 10.46
C GLU A 9 9.85 -9.02 11.17
N HIS A 10 9.89 -8.94 12.51
CA HIS A 10 8.81 -8.37 13.28
C HIS A 10 8.68 -6.87 13.05
N ASP A 11 9.77 -6.12 13.10
CA ASP A 11 9.79 -4.67 12.85
C ASP A 11 9.27 -4.37 11.43
N ALA A 12 9.76 -5.10 10.42
CA ALA A 12 9.31 -4.92 9.05
C ALA A 12 7.81 -5.25 8.86
N GLN A 13 7.22 -6.15 9.66
CA GLN A 13 5.78 -6.41 9.63
C GLN A 13 4.98 -5.29 10.30
N LEU A 14 5.52 -4.71 11.37
CA LEU A 14 4.91 -3.54 12.01
C LEU A 14 4.90 -2.35 11.05
N ASP A 15 5.96 -2.14 10.26
CA ASP A 15 5.98 -1.09 9.25
C ASP A 15 4.88 -1.27 8.20
N VAL A 16 4.60 -2.51 7.78
CA VAL A 16 3.46 -2.79 6.87
C VAL A 16 2.13 -2.50 7.55
N ALA A 17 1.97 -2.85 8.83
CA ALA A 17 0.76 -2.57 9.58
C ALA A 17 0.53 -1.05 9.77
N VAL A 18 1.60 -0.28 10.01
CA VAL A 18 1.56 1.18 10.05
C VAL A 18 1.13 1.74 8.69
N LEU A 19 1.77 1.29 7.60
CA LEU A 19 1.40 1.70 6.24
C LEU A 19 -0.09 1.44 5.96
N PHE A 20 -0.60 0.27 6.33
CA PHE A 20 -2.02 -0.05 6.12
C PHE A 20 -2.94 0.83 6.97
N SER A 21 -2.52 1.19 8.18
CA SER A 21 -3.28 2.10 9.05
C SER A 21 -3.33 3.52 8.47
N GLU A 22 -2.21 4.05 7.99
CA GLU A 22 -2.14 5.36 7.33
C GLU A 22 -2.97 5.40 6.04
N VAL A 23 -2.93 4.31 5.27
CA VAL A 23 -3.74 4.14 4.05
C VAL A 23 -5.22 4.05 4.39
N LEU A 24 -5.61 3.32 5.42
CA LEU A 24 -7.00 3.23 5.88
C LEU A 24 -7.54 4.60 6.28
N GLU A 25 -6.79 5.35 7.07
CA GLU A 25 -7.18 6.71 7.48
C GLU A 25 -7.33 7.64 6.27
N ARG A 26 -6.38 7.58 5.33
CA ARG A 26 -6.44 8.39 4.11
C ARG A 26 -7.61 7.99 3.21
N ALA A 27 -7.89 6.70 3.06
CA ALA A 27 -9.01 6.21 2.25
C ALA A 27 -10.36 6.68 2.80
N LEU A 28 -10.51 6.74 4.13
CA LEU A 28 -11.68 7.34 4.78
C LEU A 28 -11.78 8.84 4.51
N ARG A 29 -10.66 9.57 4.61
CA ARG A 29 -10.60 11.02 4.38
C ARG A 29 -10.92 11.42 2.94
N GLU A 30 -10.48 10.61 1.98
CA GLU A 30 -10.73 10.80 0.54
C GLU A 30 -12.08 10.20 0.10
N HIS A 31 -12.89 9.69 1.04
CA HIS A 31 -14.19 9.05 0.79
C HIS A 31 -14.14 7.87 -0.21
N LEU A 32 -13.02 7.15 -0.27
CA LEU A 32 -12.86 5.95 -1.10
C LEU A 32 -13.48 4.71 -0.44
N ILE A 33 -13.59 4.73 0.89
CA ILE A 33 -14.29 3.75 1.70
C ILE A 33 -15.08 4.49 2.77
N THR A 34 -16.07 3.82 3.35
CA THR A 34 -16.90 4.34 4.43
C THR A 34 -16.59 3.65 5.75
N LYS A 35 -16.94 4.31 6.86
CA LYS A 35 -16.83 3.70 8.19
C LYS A 35 -17.73 2.47 8.34
N GLU A 36 -18.91 2.49 7.72
CA GLU A 36 -19.84 1.37 7.72
C GLU A 36 -19.20 0.11 7.12
N GLN A 37 -18.46 0.24 6.00
CA GLN A 37 -17.73 -0.87 5.40
C GLN A 37 -16.64 -1.45 6.31
N ILE A 38 -16.03 -0.63 7.16
CA ILE A 38 -15.07 -1.11 8.17
C ILE A 38 -15.80 -1.85 9.28
N ASP A 39 -16.84 -1.23 9.84
CA ASP A 39 -17.63 -1.76 10.95
C ASP A 39 -18.36 -3.07 10.56
N SER A 40 -18.72 -3.23 9.28
CA SER A 40 -19.34 -4.43 8.70
C SER A 40 -18.34 -5.48 8.21
N PHE A 41 -17.02 -5.24 8.34
CA PHE A 41 -15.97 -6.10 7.81
C PHE A 41 -16.13 -6.40 6.30
N ASP A 42 -16.52 -5.38 5.52
CA ASP A 42 -16.71 -5.51 4.08
C ASP A 42 -15.42 -6.02 3.40
N PRO A 43 -15.47 -7.13 2.65
CA PRO A 43 -14.33 -7.66 1.91
C PRO A 43 -13.64 -6.63 1.01
N ILE A 44 -14.37 -5.63 0.52
CA ILE A 44 -13.79 -4.58 -0.33
C ILE A 44 -12.68 -3.81 0.39
N VAL A 45 -12.79 -3.59 1.70
CA VAL A 45 -11.76 -2.91 2.49
C VAL A 45 -10.50 -3.76 2.55
N MET A 46 -10.65 -5.08 2.75
CA MET A 46 -9.52 -6.02 2.79
C MET A 46 -8.79 -6.12 1.45
N ILE A 47 -9.47 -5.84 0.33
CA ILE A 47 -8.89 -5.85 -1.02
C ILE A 47 -8.30 -4.49 -1.38
N CYS A 48 -9.01 -3.40 -1.09
CA CYS A 48 -8.62 -2.05 -1.50
C CYS A 48 -7.41 -1.53 -0.72
N ILE A 49 -7.37 -1.76 0.59
CA ILE A 49 -6.31 -1.20 1.45
C ILE A 49 -4.91 -1.70 1.05
N PRO A 50 -4.66 -3.01 0.84
CA PRO A 50 -3.35 -3.46 0.38
C PRO A 50 -2.93 -2.85 -0.97
N ARG A 51 -3.88 -2.61 -1.88
CA ARG A 51 -3.58 -2.05 -3.19
C ARG A 51 -3.32 -0.55 -3.14
N LEU A 52 -4.14 0.19 -2.40
CA LEU A 52 -3.90 1.59 -2.09
C LEU A 52 -2.57 1.77 -1.37
N ALA A 53 -2.19 0.83 -0.50
CA ALA A 53 -0.90 0.84 0.18
C ALA A 53 0.27 0.74 -0.79
N ILE A 54 0.17 -0.03 -1.88
CA ILE A 54 1.19 -0.01 -2.94
C ILE A 54 1.27 1.37 -3.61
N VAL A 55 0.13 1.94 -4.02
CA VAL A 55 0.12 3.22 -4.74
C VAL A 55 0.60 4.37 -3.85
N TRP A 56 0.00 4.54 -2.68
CA TRP A 56 0.31 5.61 -1.74
C TRP A 56 1.62 5.40 -1.00
N GLY A 57 1.98 4.16 -0.66
CA GLY A 57 3.29 3.83 -0.09
C GLY A 57 4.45 4.29 -0.95
N LEU A 58 4.33 4.17 -2.27
CA LEU A 58 5.39 4.56 -3.20
C LEU A 58 5.51 6.08 -3.42
N ILE A 59 4.45 6.87 -3.15
CA ILE A 59 4.42 8.32 -3.51
C ILE A 59 4.28 9.25 -2.30
N TYR A 60 3.65 8.82 -1.21
CA TYR A 60 3.36 9.66 -0.04
C TYR A 60 4.11 9.23 1.22
N TYR A 61 4.60 7.99 1.28
CA TYR A 61 5.28 7.42 2.46
C TYR A 61 6.70 6.96 2.11
N PRO A 62 7.60 7.88 1.70
CA PRO A 62 8.93 7.53 1.20
C PRO A 62 9.82 6.85 2.24
N GLU A 63 9.58 7.07 3.54
CA GLU A 63 10.30 6.42 4.65
C GLU A 63 9.55 5.20 5.23
N GLY A 64 8.44 4.79 4.61
CA GLY A 64 7.62 3.69 5.09
C GLY A 64 8.08 2.32 4.58
N ALA A 65 7.21 1.31 4.76
CA ALA A 65 7.48 -0.08 4.40
C ALA A 65 7.81 -0.34 2.91
N LEU A 66 7.50 0.62 2.04
CA LEU A 66 7.76 0.59 0.60
C LEU A 66 8.83 1.60 0.15
N ASN A 67 9.75 1.98 1.04
CA ASN A 67 10.90 2.81 0.69
C ASN A 67 11.80 2.10 -0.33
N VAL A 68 11.71 2.51 -1.60
CA VAL A 68 12.54 2.00 -2.70
C VAL A 68 13.70 2.91 -3.10
N ASP A 69 13.99 3.93 -2.29
CA ASP A 69 15.22 4.75 -2.38
C ASP A 69 16.32 4.24 -1.43
N GLY A 70 15.93 3.53 -0.37
CA GLY A 70 16.85 2.94 0.59
C GLY A 70 17.40 1.55 0.20
N PRO A 71 18.30 0.98 1.02
CA PRO A 71 18.81 -0.38 0.85
C PRO A 71 17.67 -1.43 0.89
N GLN A 72 17.72 -2.44 0.00
CA GLN A 72 16.69 -3.48 -0.08
C GLN A 72 16.57 -4.29 1.22
N GLU A 73 17.66 -4.39 1.99
CA GLU A 73 17.75 -5.09 3.27
C GLU A 73 16.89 -4.44 4.36
N ASN A 74 16.50 -3.17 4.19
CA ASN A 74 15.63 -2.45 5.11
C ASN A 74 14.16 -2.69 4.80
N MET A 75 13.82 -3.12 3.58
CA MET A 75 12.44 -3.47 3.25
C MET A 75 12.05 -4.83 3.82
N SER A 76 10.74 -5.01 4.03
CA SER A 76 10.16 -6.30 4.37
C SER A 76 10.49 -7.37 3.32
N GLU A 77 10.81 -8.58 3.77
CA GLU A 77 11.09 -9.73 2.91
C GLU A 77 9.97 -10.04 1.92
N MET A 78 8.74 -9.67 2.28
CA MET A 78 7.57 -9.76 1.40
C MET A 78 7.73 -8.93 0.11
N PHE A 79 8.39 -7.77 0.20
CA PHE A 79 8.51 -6.82 -0.90
C PHE A 79 9.86 -6.86 -1.60
N ARG A 80 10.93 -7.33 -0.94
CA ARG A 80 12.28 -7.41 -1.53
C ARG A 80 12.33 -8.07 -2.92
N PRO A 81 11.66 -9.22 -3.17
CA PRO A 81 11.66 -9.85 -4.50
C PRO A 81 11.10 -8.95 -5.61
N TYR A 82 10.29 -7.95 -5.25
CA TYR A 82 9.60 -7.05 -6.17
C TYR A 82 10.22 -5.65 -6.22
N TYR A 83 11.39 -5.42 -5.61
CA TYR A 83 12.01 -4.09 -5.51
C TYR A 83 12.13 -3.36 -6.86
N SER A 84 12.61 -4.05 -7.90
CA SER A 84 12.73 -3.48 -9.25
C SER A 84 11.37 -3.10 -9.85
N LEU A 85 10.35 -3.92 -9.60
CA LEU A 85 8.99 -3.66 -10.07
C LEU A 85 8.37 -2.46 -9.33
N LEU A 86 8.50 -2.41 -8.01
CA LEU A 86 8.02 -1.30 -7.18
C LEU A 86 8.67 0.03 -7.59
N ASN A 87 9.98 0.02 -7.87
CA ASN A 87 10.68 1.17 -8.42
C ASN A 87 10.11 1.64 -9.77
N LYS A 88 9.82 0.70 -10.69
CA LYS A 88 9.20 1.02 -11.98
C LYS A 88 7.79 1.60 -11.81
N ILE A 89 6.97 0.99 -10.94
CA ILE A 89 5.62 1.47 -10.62
C ILE A 89 5.69 2.89 -10.06
N ARG A 90 6.58 3.16 -9.10
CA ARG A 90 6.78 4.49 -8.54
C ARG A 90 7.12 5.51 -9.62
N ASN A 91 8.08 5.21 -10.49
CA ASN A 91 8.49 6.14 -11.54
C ASN A 91 7.34 6.45 -12.51
N LEU A 92 6.51 5.44 -12.83
CA LEU A 92 5.31 5.65 -13.64
C LEU A 92 4.29 6.52 -12.89
N LEU A 93 4.03 6.25 -11.62
CA LEU A 93 3.09 7.03 -10.80
C LEU A 93 3.53 8.50 -10.67
N LEU A 94 4.82 8.77 -10.47
CA LEU A 94 5.38 10.12 -10.37
C LEU A 94 5.37 10.89 -11.70
N ALA A 95 5.30 10.18 -12.83
CA ALA A 95 5.17 10.80 -14.15
C ALA A 95 3.73 11.22 -14.49
N LEU A 96 2.74 10.77 -13.72
CA LEU A 96 1.32 11.08 -13.94
C LEU A 96 0.99 12.50 -13.47
N LYS A 97 0.08 13.15 -14.21
CA LYS A 97 -0.58 14.37 -13.75
C LYS A 97 -1.54 14.05 -12.59
N PRO A 98 -1.86 15.02 -11.72
CA PRO A 98 -2.74 14.78 -10.57
C PRO A 98 -4.10 14.13 -10.91
N HIS A 99 -4.71 14.52 -12.03
CA HIS A 99 -5.99 13.94 -12.47
C HIS A 99 -5.86 12.51 -13.02
N GLU A 100 -4.69 12.14 -13.54
CA GLU A 100 -4.40 10.78 -14.02
C GLU A 100 -4.13 9.86 -12.82
N LEU A 101 -3.38 10.35 -11.84
CA LEU A 101 -3.17 9.64 -10.57
C LEU A 101 -4.49 9.36 -9.85
N LEU A 102 -5.41 10.34 -9.82
CA LEU A 102 -6.73 10.16 -9.23
C LEU A 102 -7.54 9.05 -9.94
N LYS A 103 -7.42 8.92 -11.27
CA LYS A 103 -8.04 7.82 -12.02
C LYS A 103 -7.46 6.47 -11.63
N VAL A 104 -6.13 6.38 -11.46
CA VAL A 104 -5.48 5.15 -11.01
C VAL A 104 -5.96 4.76 -9.61
N ILE A 105 -6.01 5.71 -8.68
CA ILE A 105 -6.49 5.48 -7.30
C ILE A 105 -7.91 4.92 -7.33
N ARG A 106 -8.82 5.53 -8.12
CA ARG A 106 -10.20 5.07 -8.25
C ARG A 106 -10.27 3.67 -8.87
N TYR A 107 -9.53 3.42 -9.95
CA TYR A 107 -9.48 2.11 -10.59
C TYR A 107 -8.99 1.00 -9.64
N VAL A 108 -8.04 1.32 -8.77
CA VAL A 108 -7.50 0.38 -7.78
C VAL A 108 -8.54 -0.03 -6.73
N VAL A 109 -9.48 0.87 -6.44
CA VAL A 109 -10.61 0.65 -5.51
C VAL A 109 -11.79 -0.03 -6.21
N ASP A 110 -12.14 0.41 -7.41
CA ASP A 110 -13.41 0.10 -8.09
C ASP A 110 -13.42 -1.20 -8.94
N LEU A 111 -12.70 -2.27 -8.58
CA LEU A 111 -12.63 -3.49 -9.44
C LEU A 111 -13.96 -4.28 -9.60
N GLU A 112 -15.10 -3.76 -9.15
CA GLU A 112 -16.44 -4.24 -9.55
C GLU A 112 -17.06 -3.46 -10.74
N GLY A 113 -16.38 -2.42 -11.26
CA GLY A 113 -16.93 -1.51 -12.27
C GLY A 113 -16.26 -1.52 -13.65
N ALA A 114 -15.34 -2.44 -13.93
CA ALA A 114 -14.83 -2.66 -15.28
C ALA A 114 -15.64 -3.77 -15.95
N ASN A 115 -16.73 -3.36 -16.63
CA ASN A 115 -17.44 -4.18 -17.62
C ASN A 115 -16.47 -4.89 -18.58
#